data_AF-A0A7M3ZPJ4-F1
#
_entry.id   AF-A0A7M3ZPJ4-F1
#
_cell.length_a   1.000
_cell.length_b   1.000
_cell.length_c   1.000
_cell.angle_alpha   90.00
_cell.angle_beta   90.00
_cell.angle_gamma   90.00
#
_symmetry.space_group_name_H-M   'P 1'
#
loop_
_entity.id
_entity.type
_entity.pdbx_description
1 polymer ?
#
loop_
_entity_poly.entity_id
_entity_poly.type
_entity_poly.pdbx_seq_one_letter_code
_entity_poly.pdbx_strand_id
1 'polypeptide(L)'
;MRSKAVFIVSIFFASLLGGLVEAQTPEDITVDGSYSDWSADSLMASNSDGIDLRLTWNETMLFIGWDGTDWKSSAEGADLFVYLNTSEGGSVLARDWGFAHTLPFAADHGFVLEDDTYHQHVAFDGSAWVDQS
;
A
#
# COMPACT_ATOMS: atom_id res chain seq x y z
N MET A 1 -21.67 49.34 8.40
CA MET A 1 -20.51 48.97 7.56
C MET A 1 -19.43 48.23 8.36
N ARG A 2 -19.03 48.73 9.55
CA ARG A 2 -18.03 48.08 10.41
C ARG A 2 -18.36 46.62 10.81
N SER A 3 -19.59 46.34 11.23
CA SER A 3 -20.01 44.98 11.62
C SER A 3 -19.95 43.96 10.47
N LYS A 4 -20.29 44.39 9.25
CA LYS A 4 -20.20 43.55 8.04
C LYS A 4 -18.75 43.23 7.68
N ALA A 5 -17.84 44.19 7.84
CA ALA A 5 -16.40 43.98 7.61
C ALA A 5 -15.80 43.00 8.63
N VAL A 6 -16.16 43.14 9.91
CA VAL A 6 -15.72 42.20 10.96
C VAL A 6 -16.23 40.79 10.68
N PHE A 7 -17.50 40.64 10.31
CA PHE A 7 -18.10 39.34 10.00
C PHE A 7 -17.40 38.63 8.83
N ILE A 8 -17.09 39.35 7.76
CA ILE A 8 -16.36 38.80 6.60
C ILE A 8 -14.95 38.36 7.01
N VAL A 9 -14.23 39.19 7.76
CA VAL A 9 -12.88 38.86 8.26
C VAL A 9 -12.90 37.62 9.15
N SER A 10 -13.89 37.49 10.04
CA SER A 10 -14.06 36.30 10.88
C SER A 10 -14.28 35.02 10.08
N ILE A 11 -15.00 35.07 8.94
CA ILE A 11 -15.18 33.90 8.07
C ILE A 11 -13.85 33.47 7.44
N PHE A 12 -13.02 34.42 6.99
CA PHE A 12 -11.69 34.12 6.45
C PHE A 12 -10.75 33.51 7.51
N PHE A 13 -10.82 33.97 8.76
CA PHE A 13 -10.05 33.36 9.85
C PHE A 13 -10.61 31.99 10.26
N ALA A 14 -11.92 31.78 10.19
CA ALA A 14 -12.52 30.47 10.47
C ALA A 14 -12.08 29.40 9.47
N SER A 15 -11.85 29.75 8.19
CA SER A 15 -11.29 28.81 7.20
C SER A 15 -9.83 28.43 7.46
N LEU A 16 -9.08 29.24 8.23
CA LEU A 16 -7.71 28.90 8.64
C LEU A 16 -7.67 27.93 9.84
N LEU A 17 -8.81 27.73 10.50
CA LEU A 17 -8.97 26.78 11.61
C LEU A 17 -9.58 25.44 11.15
N GLY A 18 -9.92 25.33 9.86
CA GLY A 18 -10.47 24.12 9.25
C GLY A 18 -9.38 23.19 8.77
N GLY A 19 -8.97 22.24 9.61
CA GLY A 19 -8.16 21.09 9.22
C GLY A 19 -6.72 21.14 9.73
N LEU A 20 -6.52 20.85 11.02
CA LEU A 20 -5.28 20.20 11.43
C LEU A 20 -5.39 18.75 10.93
N VAL A 21 -4.74 18.46 9.80
CA VAL A 21 -4.52 17.08 9.40
C VAL A 21 -3.21 16.67 10.07
N GLU A 22 -3.31 15.88 11.13
CA GLU A 22 -2.15 15.13 11.62
C GLU A 22 -1.93 13.98 10.63
N ALA A 23 -0.81 14.03 9.88
CA ALA A 23 -0.35 12.84 9.20
C ALA A 23 0.17 11.89 10.29
N GLN A 24 -0.46 10.73 10.45
CA GLN A 24 0.08 9.73 11.38
C GLN A 24 1.41 9.17 10.87
N THR A 25 2.27 9.01 11.86
CA THR A 25 3.70 8.76 11.83
C THR A 25 4.03 7.38 11.28
N PRO A 26 5.26 7.21 10.77
CA PRO A 26 5.86 5.90 10.58
C PRO A 26 5.64 4.99 11.81
N GLU A 27 5.29 3.73 11.58
CA GLU A 27 5.03 2.73 12.63
C GLU A 27 6.06 1.60 12.54
N ASP A 28 6.56 1.18 13.70
CA ASP A 28 7.39 -0.01 13.81
C ASP A 28 6.49 -1.23 14.00
N ILE A 29 6.34 -2.03 12.94
CA ILE A 29 5.52 -3.23 12.95
C ILE A 29 6.39 -4.47 13.26
N THR A 30 5.95 -5.25 14.24
CA THR A 30 6.46 -6.62 14.43
C THR A 30 5.82 -7.55 13.41
N VAL A 31 6.61 -8.23 12.57
CA VAL A 31 6.09 -9.18 11.57
C VAL A 31 5.85 -10.55 12.24
N ASP A 32 4.76 -10.66 13.00
CA ASP A 32 4.37 -11.87 13.74
C ASP A 32 2.96 -12.39 13.38
N GLY A 33 2.30 -11.76 12.40
CA GLY A 33 0.94 -12.09 11.98
C GLY A 33 -0.16 -11.48 12.86
N SER A 34 0.19 -10.67 13.86
CA SER A 34 -0.76 -9.89 14.67
C SER A 34 -0.96 -8.49 14.07
N TYR A 35 -2.18 -7.98 14.18
CA TYR A 35 -2.50 -6.58 13.86
C TYR A 35 -2.48 -5.65 15.07
N SER A 36 -2.00 -6.12 16.24
CA SER A 36 -1.98 -5.32 17.48
C SER A 36 -1.20 -4.01 17.36
N ASP A 37 -0.15 -4.03 16.53
CA ASP A 37 0.78 -2.91 16.37
C ASP A 37 0.33 -1.96 15.24
N TRP A 38 -0.70 -2.33 14.47
CA TRP A 38 -1.19 -1.57 13.33
C TRP A 38 -2.27 -0.58 13.76
N SER A 39 -2.03 0.71 13.50
CA SER A 39 -3.05 1.73 13.75
C SER A 39 -4.27 1.60 12.81
N ALA A 40 -5.36 2.28 13.16
CA ALA A 40 -6.51 2.40 12.26
C ALA A 40 -6.16 3.20 10.98
N ASP A 41 -5.21 4.13 11.07
CA ASP A 41 -4.81 5.00 9.96
C ASP A 41 -3.98 4.25 8.90
N SER A 42 -3.39 3.10 9.27
CA SER A 42 -2.72 2.20 8.32
C SER A 42 -3.67 1.49 7.35
N LEU A 43 -4.99 1.48 7.61
CA LEU A 43 -5.97 0.82 6.76
C LEU A 43 -6.20 1.59 5.47
N MET A 44 -5.80 1.00 4.34
CA MET A 44 -5.91 1.60 3.01
C MET A 44 -7.29 1.36 2.40
N ALA A 45 -7.79 0.13 2.51
CA ALA A 45 -9.09 -0.27 1.97
C ALA A 45 -9.57 -1.57 2.61
N SER A 46 -10.91 -1.71 2.62
CA SER A 46 -11.61 -2.96 2.91
C SER A 46 -12.51 -3.29 1.72
N ASN A 47 -12.60 -4.57 1.34
CA ASN A 47 -13.57 -5.00 0.33
C ASN A 47 -14.89 -5.49 0.95
N SER A 48 -15.86 -5.90 0.12
CA SER A 48 -17.16 -6.40 0.58
C SER A 48 -17.11 -7.73 1.33
N ASP A 49 -16.03 -8.48 1.18
CA ASP A 49 -15.82 -9.79 1.78
C ASP A 49 -15.05 -9.69 3.11
N GLY A 50 -14.72 -8.46 3.55
CA GLY A 50 -14.00 -8.20 4.79
C GLY A 50 -12.48 -8.38 4.68
N ILE A 51 -11.94 -8.36 3.47
CA ILE A 51 -10.49 -8.37 3.24
C ILE A 51 -9.94 -6.95 3.41
N ASP A 52 -8.94 -6.82 4.27
CA ASP A 52 -8.30 -5.54 4.61
C ASP A 52 -6.88 -5.46 4.04
N LEU A 53 -6.58 -4.35 3.35
CA LEU A 53 -5.22 -3.96 2.99
C LEU A 53 -4.75 -2.84 3.91
N ARG A 54 -3.61 -3.06 4.57
CA ARG A 54 -2.93 -2.07 5.41
C ARG A 54 -1.55 -1.74 4.85
N LEU A 55 -1.15 -0.47 4.98
CA LEU A 55 0.16 0.01 4.55
C LEU A 55 0.70 0.98 5.60
N THR A 56 1.93 0.76 6.03
CA THR A 56 2.70 1.72 6.83
C THR A 56 4.19 1.55 6.56
N TRP A 57 5.04 2.37 7.16
CA TRP A 57 6.48 2.33 6.94
C TRP A 57 7.23 2.78 8.19
N ASN A 58 8.53 2.47 8.25
CA ASN A 58 9.49 3.07 9.18
C ASN A 58 10.75 3.50 8.43
N GLU A 59 11.79 3.95 9.15
CA GLU A 59 13.04 4.42 8.54
C GLU A 59 13.71 3.41 7.58
N THR A 60 13.37 2.13 7.67
CA THR A 60 14.05 1.03 6.94
C THR A 60 13.13 0.11 6.15
N MET A 61 11.83 0.08 6.44
CA MET A 61 10.91 -0.92 5.92
C MET A 61 9.61 -0.29 5.45
N LEU A 62 9.06 -0.86 4.37
CA LEU A 62 7.65 -0.74 4.01
C LEU A 62 6.92 -1.97 4.54
N PHE A 63 5.86 -1.78 5.30
CA PHE A 63 5.04 -2.85 5.84
C PHE A 63 3.73 -2.94 5.09
N ILE A 64 3.39 -4.15 4.64
CA ILE A 64 2.14 -4.45 3.95
C ILE A 64 1.41 -5.51 4.77
N GLY A 65 0.20 -5.16 5.23
CA GLY A 65 -0.67 -6.07 5.96
C GLY A 65 -1.84 -6.49 5.07
N TRP A 66 -2.11 -7.78 5.00
CA TRP A 66 -3.26 -8.33 4.29
C TRP A 66 -4.01 -9.32 5.17
N ASP A 67 -5.28 -9.05 5.46
CA ASP A 67 -6.13 -9.91 6.29
C ASP A 67 -7.34 -10.44 5.50
N GLY A 68 -7.76 -11.67 5.80
CA GLY A 68 -9.01 -12.23 5.29
C GLY A 68 -8.91 -13.17 4.08
N THR A 69 -7.70 -13.58 3.65
CA THR A 69 -7.53 -14.59 2.59
C THR A 69 -6.80 -15.82 3.10
N ASP A 70 -7.43 -16.98 2.96
CA ASP A 70 -6.73 -18.27 3.07
C ASP A 70 -6.04 -18.57 1.74
N TRP A 71 -4.77 -18.18 1.65
CA TRP A 71 -3.95 -18.34 0.44
C TRP A 71 -3.83 -19.79 -0.02
N LYS A 72 -3.97 -20.76 0.89
CA LYS A 72 -3.85 -22.19 0.59
C LYS A 72 -5.14 -22.78 0.01
N SER A 73 -6.27 -22.08 0.16
CA SER A 73 -7.56 -22.64 -0.22
C SER A 73 -7.66 -22.86 -1.73
N SER A 74 -8.03 -24.07 -2.14
CA SER A 74 -8.32 -24.36 -3.54
C SER A 74 -9.66 -23.82 -4.04
N ALA A 75 -10.49 -23.27 -3.14
CA ALA A 75 -11.82 -22.76 -3.45
C ALA A 75 -11.86 -21.22 -3.45
N GLU A 76 -11.15 -20.58 -2.53
CA GLU A 76 -11.13 -19.12 -2.37
C GLU A 76 -9.73 -18.50 -2.30
N GLY A 77 -8.67 -19.30 -2.43
CA GLY A 77 -7.30 -18.80 -2.47
C GLY A 77 -7.04 -17.93 -3.70
N ALA A 78 -6.07 -17.03 -3.55
CA ALA A 78 -5.63 -16.11 -4.60
C ALA A 78 -4.12 -15.88 -4.46
N ASP A 79 -3.53 -15.24 -5.46
CA ASP A 79 -2.13 -14.82 -5.39
C ASP A 79 -2.08 -13.32 -5.10
N LEU A 80 -1.16 -12.91 -4.23
CA LEU A 80 -0.90 -11.49 -3.98
C LEU A 80 0.32 -11.05 -4.79
N PHE A 81 0.13 -10.02 -5.62
CA PHE A 81 1.22 -9.37 -6.35
C PHE A 81 1.35 -7.91 -5.91
N VAL A 82 2.53 -7.53 -5.43
CA VAL A 82 2.87 -6.14 -5.08
C VAL A 82 3.96 -5.67 -6.01
N TYR A 83 3.73 -4.59 -6.75
CA TYR A 83 4.72 -3.96 -7.62
C TYR A 83 5.10 -2.58 -7.09
N LEU A 84 6.40 -2.29 -7.06
CA LEU A 84 6.97 -1.04 -6.56
C LEU A 84 7.82 -0.38 -7.65
N ASN A 85 7.69 0.94 -7.76
CA ASN A 85 8.68 1.77 -8.43
C ASN A 85 9.61 2.38 -7.38
N THR A 86 10.89 2.08 -7.44
CA THR A 86 11.93 2.59 -6.55
C THR A 86 13.03 3.38 -7.26
N SER A 87 13.02 3.40 -8.60
CA SER A 87 14.04 4.04 -9.43
C SER A 87 13.48 4.60 -10.75
N GLU A 88 14.28 5.45 -11.42
CA GLU A 88 14.00 5.88 -12.80
C GLU A 88 14.23 4.70 -13.76
N GLY A 89 13.16 3.95 -14.07
CA GLY A 89 13.22 2.77 -14.91
C GLY A 89 12.04 1.82 -14.68
N GLY A 90 12.26 0.54 -14.98
CA GLY A 90 11.28 -0.53 -14.76
C GLY A 90 10.48 -0.94 -16.00
N SER A 91 9.48 -1.76 -15.76
CA SER A 91 8.58 -2.31 -16.78
C SER A 91 7.13 -1.95 -16.47
N VAL A 92 6.40 -1.50 -17.49
CA VAL A 92 4.93 -1.37 -17.45
C VAL A 92 4.23 -2.71 -17.68
N LEU A 93 4.98 -3.78 -17.94
CA LEU A 93 4.47 -5.14 -17.97
C LEU A 93 4.86 -5.83 -16.66
N ALA A 94 3.88 -6.36 -15.95
CA ALA A 94 4.06 -7.22 -14.79
C ALA A 94 4.85 -8.49 -15.18
N ARG A 95 5.38 -9.19 -14.19
CA ARG A 95 5.98 -10.50 -14.42
C ARG A 95 4.92 -11.45 -14.98
N ASP A 96 5.29 -12.17 -16.03
CA ASP A 96 4.42 -13.15 -16.67
C ASP A 96 4.44 -14.47 -15.88
N TRP A 97 3.27 -14.88 -15.41
CA TRP A 97 3.05 -16.15 -14.71
C TRP A 97 2.11 -17.07 -15.51
N GLY A 98 2.14 -16.96 -16.85
CA GLY A 98 1.16 -17.54 -17.76
C GLY A 98 0.12 -16.52 -18.24
N PHE A 99 0.05 -15.37 -17.58
CA PHE A 99 -0.60 -14.15 -18.01
C PHE A 99 0.11 -12.94 -17.40
N ALA A 100 0.37 -11.91 -18.21
CA ALA A 100 0.96 -10.66 -17.74
C ALA A 100 -0.06 -9.52 -17.79
N HIS A 101 -0.11 -8.73 -16.72
CA HIS A 101 -0.90 -7.51 -16.65
C HIS A 101 -0.06 -6.30 -17.09
N THR A 102 -0.71 -5.32 -17.71
CA THR A 102 -0.12 -3.99 -17.89
C THR A 102 -0.30 -3.19 -16.60
N LEU A 103 0.81 -2.78 -16.00
CA LEU A 103 0.86 -1.93 -14.83
C LEU A 103 0.58 -0.48 -15.22
N PRO A 104 -0.07 0.32 -14.35
CA PRO A 104 -0.32 1.74 -14.60
C PRO A 104 0.93 2.61 -14.46
N PHE A 105 2.07 2.03 -14.05
CA PHE A 105 3.38 2.66 -13.92
C PHE A 105 4.47 1.64 -14.24
N ALA A 106 5.69 2.11 -14.49
CA ALA A 106 6.84 1.24 -14.66
C ALA A 106 7.35 0.79 -13.29
N ALA A 107 7.32 -0.50 -12.99
CA ALA A 107 7.83 -1.07 -11.74
C ALA A 107 9.19 -1.74 -11.96
N ASP A 108 10.07 -1.64 -10.98
CA ASP A 108 11.41 -2.26 -10.96
C ASP A 108 11.55 -3.31 -9.87
N HIS A 109 10.61 -3.37 -8.91
CA HIS A 109 10.52 -4.41 -7.89
C HIS A 109 9.12 -5.02 -7.87
N GLY A 110 9.03 -6.31 -7.57
CA GLY A 110 7.79 -7.05 -7.39
C GLY A 110 7.90 -8.09 -6.28
N PHE A 111 6.85 -8.28 -5.51
CA PHE A 111 6.73 -9.36 -4.54
C PHE A 111 5.50 -10.19 -4.87
N VAL A 112 5.67 -11.51 -4.86
CA VAL A 112 4.57 -12.45 -5.03
C VAL A 112 4.47 -13.33 -3.78
N LEU A 113 3.23 -13.61 -3.39
CA LEU A 113 2.87 -14.63 -2.43
C LEU A 113 1.78 -15.51 -3.09
N GLU A 114 2.04 -16.81 -3.13
CA GLU A 114 1.10 -17.85 -3.54
C GLU A 114 1.12 -18.88 -2.42
N ASP A 115 -0.05 -19.17 -1.84
CA ASP A 115 -0.21 -20.14 -0.76
C ASP A 115 0.69 -19.98 0.49
N ASP A 116 0.93 -21.08 1.22
CA ASP A 116 1.76 -21.14 2.43
C ASP A 116 3.22 -21.58 2.16
N THR A 117 3.59 -21.76 0.90
CA THR A 117 4.86 -22.37 0.48
C THR A 117 5.63 -21.55 -0.55
N TYR A 118 4.97 -20.68 -1.32
CA TYR A 118 5.63 -19.90 -2.36
C TYR A 118 5.55 -18.39 -2.10
N HIS A 119 6.73 -17.78 -1.99
CA HIS A 119 6.88 -16.33 -2.05
C HIS A 119 8.16 -16.01 -2.80
N GLN A 120 8.16 -14.91 -3.54
CA GLN A 120 9.32 -14.53 -4.32
C GLN A 120 9.43 -13.00 -4.43
N HIS A 121 10.63 -12.48 -4.20
CA HIS A 121 11.01 -11.13 -4.60
C HIS A 121 11.57 -11.18 -6.02
N VAL A 122 11.09 -10.30 -6.88
CA VAL A 122 11.56 -10.15 -8.26
C VAL A 122 11.99 -8.71 -8.50
N ALA A 123 13.00 -8.53 -9.33
CA ALA A 123 13.44 -7.21 -9.78
C ALA A 123 13.53 -7.17 -11.30
N PHE A 124 13.29 -6.00 -11.89
CA PHE A 124 13.46 -5.81 -13.33
C PHE A 124 14.90 -5.39 -13.62
N ASP A 125 15.62 -6.18 -14.41
CA ASP A 125 17.05 -5.95 -14.70
C ASP A 125 17.30 -4.96 -15.86
N GLY A 126 16.23 -4.33 -16.37
CA GLY A 126 16.24 -3.50 -17.57
C GLY A 126 15.79 -4.23 -18.83
N SER A 127 15.65 -5.56 -18.77
CA SER A 127 15.20 -6.40 -19.88
C SER A 127 14.09 -7.38 -19.50
N ALA A 128 14.19 -7.99 -18.32
CA ALA A 128 13.26 -8.99 -17.83
C ALA A 128 13.12 -8.94 -16.30
N TRP A 129 12.05 -9.55 -15.81
CA TRP A 129 11.88 -9.81 -14.38
C TRP A 129 12.72 -11.01 -13.97
N VAL A 130 13.55 -10.83 -12.94
CA VAL A 130 14.47 -11.84 -12.43
C VAL A 130 14.25 -12.09 -10.94
N ASP A 131 14.34 -13.36 -10.54
CA ASP A 131 14.25 -13.79 -9.14
C ASP A 131 15.41 -13.22 -8.32
N GLN A 132 15.08 -12.67 -7.16
CA GLN A 132 16.03 -12.18 -6.17
C GLN A 132 16.12 -13.18 -5.00
N SER A 133 17.33 -13.30 -4.45
CA SER A 133 17.66 -14.22 -3.34
C SER A 133 17.62 -13.54 -1.98
#